data_AF-A0A9D8G2E7-F1
#
_entry.id   AF-A0A9D8G2E7-F1
#
_cell.length_a   1.000
_cell.length_b   1.000
_cell.length_c   1.000
_cell.angle_alpha   90.00
_cell.angle_beta   90.00
_cell.angle_gamma   90.00
#
_symmetry.space_group_name_H-M   'P 1'
#
loop_
_entity.id
_entity.type
_entity.pdbx_description
1 polymer ?
#
loop_
_entity_poly.entity_id
_entity_poly.type
_entity_poly.pdbx_seq_one_letter_code
_entity_poly.pdbx_strand_id
1 'polypeptide(L)' 'MKQLIQNYKTGELKLEEVPAPLVRLGGVLVRTANSVVSIGTEKLMMEFARKSLLGKALARPDLAKQVIDLAK' A
#
# COMPACT_ATOMS: atom_id res chain seq x y z
N MET A 1 -8.67 16.88 -2.73
CA MET A 1 -9.18 15.56 -3.17
C MET A 1 -9.25 14.63 -1.98
N LYS A 2 -10.23 13.72 -1.96
CA LYS A 2 -10.34 12.68 -0.93
C LYS A 2 -9.31 11.56 -1.17
N GLN A 3 -8.61 11.14 -0.14
CA GLN A 3 -7.68 10.01 -0.16
C GLN A 3 -7.96 9.06 1.01
N LEU A 4 -7.92 7.76 0.73
CA LEU A 4 -7.96 6.72 1.75
C LEU A 4 -6.52 6.40 2.18
N ILE A 5 -6.16 6.74 3.40
CA ILE A 5 -4.80 6.61 3.96
C ILE A 5 -4.80 5.46 4.97
N GLN A 6 -3.83 4.55 4.83
CA GLN A 6 -3.64 3.44 5.75
C GLN A 6 -2.33 3.58 6.53
N ASN A 7 -2.42 3.54 7.85
CA ASN A 7 -1.26 3.44 8.72
C ASN A 7 -0.95 1.96 8.99
N TYR A 8 0.11 1.44 8.39
CA TYR A 8 0.49 0.03 8.53
C TYR A 8 1.00 -0.35 9.94
N LYS A 9 1.45 0.61 10.75
CA LYS A 9 1.90 0.36 12.12
C LYS A 9 0.73 0.20 13.08
N THR A 10 -0.29 1.06 12.97
CA THR A 10 -1.46 1.05 13.86
C THR A 10 -2.65 0.27 13.28
N GLY A 11 -2.66 0.03 11.97
CA GLY A 11 -3.79 -0.54 11.24
C GLY A 11 -4.94 0.44 11.02
N GLU A 12 -4.76 1.72 11.33
CA GLU A 12 -5.77 2.75 11.15
C GLU A 12 -5.99 3.08 9.67
N LEU A 13 -7.26 3.25 9.29
CA LEU A 13 -7.67 3.65 7.95
C LEU A 13 -8.48 4.95 8.05
N LYS A 14 -8.04 6.00 7.35
CA LYS A 14 -8.66 7.33 7.39
C LYS A 14 -8.97 7.83 5.99
N LEU A 15 -10.12 8.49 5.85
CA LEU A 15 -10.44 9.24 4.64
C LEU A 15 -10.11 10.71 4.90
N GLU A 16 -9.09 11.22 4.22
CA GLU A 16 -8.56 12.57 4.42
C GLU A 16 -8.80 13.43 3.17
N GLU A 17 -9.03 14.72 3.37
CA GLU A 17 -9.07 15.70 2.29
C GLU A 17 -7.68 16.32 2.14
N VAL A 18 -7.05 16.12 0.99
CA VAL A 18 -5.67 16.54 0.72
C VAL A 18 -5.59 17.48 -0.49
N PRO A 19 -4.54 18.30 -0.64
CA PRO A 19 -4.34 19.09 -1.85
C PRO A 19 -4.22 18.22 -3.10
N ALA A 20 -4.59 18.77 -4.26
CA ALA A 20 -4.33 18.11 -5.53
C ALA A 20 -2.81 18.04 -5.79
N PRO A 21 -2.30 16.95 -6.39
CA PRO A 21 -0.87 16.80 -6.65
C PRO A 21 -0.39 17.76 -7.74
N LEU A 22 0.86 18.21 -7.59
CA LEU A 22 1.55 19.00 -8.62
C LEU A 22 1.99 18.11 -9.79
N VAL A 23 1.85 18.63 -11.01
CA VAL A 23 2.23 17.93 -12.24
C VAL A 23 3.65 18.30 -12.62
N ARG A 24 4.50 17.29 -12.86
CA ARG A 24 5.87 17.48 -13.38
C ARG A 24 5.85 17.57 -14.91
N LEU A 25 6.93 18.08 -15.51
CA LEU A 25 7.08 18.13 -16.96
C LEU A 25 6.87 16.73 -17.58
N GLY A 26 6.04 16.66 -18.62
CA GLY A 26 5.66 15.41 -19.27
C GLY A 26 4.60 14.58 -18.53
N GLY A 27 4.11 15.04 -17.37
CA GLY A 27 3.02 14.41 -16.63
C GLY A 27 1.64 14.96 -16.99
N VAL A 28 0.60 14.26 -16.55
CA VAL A 28 -0.80 14.71 -16.63
C VAL A 28 -1.48 14.58 -15.28
N LEU A 29 -2.38 15.50 -14.96
CA LEU A 29 -3.27 15.38 -13.79
C LEU A 29 -4.57 14.70 -14.20
N VAL A 30 -4.87 13.58 -13.57
CA VAL A 30 -6.12 12.85 -13.81
C VAL A 30 -7.11 13.15 -12.68
N ARG A 31 -8.32 13.61 -13.06
CA ARG A 31 -9.42 13.80 -12.11
C ARG A 31 -10.24 12.52 -12.02
N THR A 32 -10.17 11.86 -10.87
CA THR A 32 -11.02 10.70 -10.56
C THR A 32 -12.48 11.16 -10.37
N ALA A 33 -13.40 10.63 -11.19
CA ALA A 33 -14.84 10.91 -11.06
C ALA A 33 -15.52 9.97 -10.05
N ASN A 34 -15.12 8.70 -10.04
CA ASN A 34 -15.65 7.67 -9.17
C ASN A 34 -14.52 6.74 -8.73
N SER A 35 -14.65 6.20 -7.52
CA SER A 35 -13.72 5.20 -6.95
C SER A 35 -14.52 4.06 -6.36
N VAL A 36 -13.94 2.86 -6.37
CA VAL A 36 -14.48 1.67 -5.70
C VAL A 36 -13.40 1.07 -4.82
N VAL A 37 -13.78 0.54 -3.66
CA VAL A 37 -12.89 -0.09 -2.67
C VAL A 37 -13.30 -1.55 -2.54
N SER A 38 -12.34 -2.47 -2.56
CA SER A 38 -12.61 -3.92 -2.64
C SER A 38 -12.16 -4.63 -1.37
N ILE A 39 -13.10 -4.78 -0.42
CA ILE A 39 -12.88 -5.24 0.96
C ILE A 39 -11.84 -6.37 1.09
N GLY A 40 -11.87 -7.35 0.19
CA GLY A 40 -10.94 -8.48 0.19
C GLY A 40 -9.46 -8.08 0.05
N THR A 41 -9.17 -7.09 -0.80
CA THR A 41 -7.81 -6.61 -1.06
C THR A 41 -7.31 -5.78 0.12
N GLU A 42 -8.12 -4.86 0.67
CA GLU A 42 -7.68 -4.06 1.82
C GLU A 42 -7.50 -4.93 3.07
N LYS A 43 -8.37 -5.93 3.27
CA LYS A 43 -8.22 -6.90 4.35
C LYS A 43 -6.94 -7.71 4.20
N LEU A 44 -6.66 -8.24 3.02
CA LEU A 44 -5.45 -9.02 2.74
C LEU A 44 -4.18 -8.19 2.97
N MET A 45 -4.17 -6.94 2.50
CA MET A 45 -3.05 -6.01 2.72
C MET A 45 -2.84 -5.72 4.21
N MET A 46 -3.91 -5.51 4.98
CA MET A 46 -3.82 -5.26 6.42
C MET A 46 -3.32 -6.49 7.19
N GLU A 47 -3.83 -7.68 6.87
CA GLU A 47 -3.39 -8.93 7.47
C GLU A 47 -1.91 -9.19 7.19
N PHE A 48 -1.46 -8.94 5.96
CA PHE A 48 -0.04 -9.05 5.61
C PHE A 48 0.82 -8.03 6.37
N ALA A 49 0.38 -6.77 6.45
CA ALA A 49 1.12 -5.70 7.12
C ALA A 49 1.35 -5.97 8.62
N ARG A 50 0.35 -6.57 9.30
CA ARG A 50 0.39 -6.94 10.72
C ARG A 50 1.29 -8.14 11.04
N LYS A 51 1.71 -8.94 10.05
CA LYS A 51 2.61 -10.08 10.29
C LYS A 51 4.01 -9.61 10.75
N SER A 52 4.65 -10.43 11.59
CA SER A 52 6.07 -10.29 11.91
C SER A 52 6.94 -10.46 10.66
N LEU A 53 8.21 -10.07 10.71
CA LEU A 53 9.14 -10.28 9.59
C LEU A 53 9.21 -11.75 9.17
N LEU A 54 9.26 -12.67 10.14
CA LEU A 54 9.21 -14.11 9.87
C LEU A 54 7.88 -14.51 9.20
N GLY A 55 6.74 -14.00 9.70
CA GLY A 55 5.44 -14.26 9.10
C GLY A 55 5.31 -13.72 7.67
N LYS A 56 5.93 -12.57 7.37
CA LYS A 56 6.01 -12.00 6.02
C LYS A 56 6.89 -12.84 5.11
N ALA A 57 8.05 -13.29 5.60
CA ALA A 57 8.95 -14.18 4.86
C ALA A 57 8.31 -15.54 4.56
N LEU A 58 7.55 -16.11 5.49
CA LEU A 58 6.79 -17.35 5.27
C LEU A 58 5.64 -17.16 4.27
N ALA A 59 4.99 -15.98 4.27
CA ALA A 59 3.93 -15.67 3.31
C ALA A 59 4.46 -15.37 1.90
N ARG A 60 5.69 -14.87 1.78
CA ARG A 60 6.37 -14.55 0.51
C ARG A 60 7.82 -15.07 0.52
N PRO A 61 8.01 -16.40 0.48
CA PRO A 61 9.33 -17.01 0.56
C PRO A 61 10.17 -16.71 -0.69
N ASP A 62 9.52 -16.44 -1.82
CA ASP A 62 10.14 -15.97 -3.06
C ASP A 62 10.89 -14.64 -2.86
N LEU A 63 10.25 -13.66 -2.24
CA LEU A 63 10.86 -12.36 -1.94
C LEU A 63 11.95 -12.48 -0.88
N ALA A 64 11.74 -13.34 0.13
CA ALA A 64 12.75 -13.61 1.14
C ALA A 64 14.04 -14.18 0.52
N LYS A 65 13.92 -15.12 -0.43
CA LYS A 65 15.06 -15.66 -1.18
C LYS A 65 15.78 -14.59 -1.99
N GLN A 66 15.05 -13.74 -2.72
CA GLN A 66 15.65 -12.65 -3.50
C GLN A 66 16.51 -11.71 -2.64
N VAL A 67 16.04 -11.37 -1.43
CA VAL A 67 16.81 -10.53 -0.50
C VAL A 67 18.06 -11.26 0.00
N ILE A 68 17.95 -12.55 0.33
CA ILE A 68 19.11 -13.36 0.75
C ILE A 68 20.13 -13.45 -0.36
N ASP A 69 19.70 -13.65 -1.61
CA ASP A 69 20.60 -13.76 -2.76
C ASP A 69 21.25 -12.42 -3.11
N LEU A 70 20.56 -11.29 -2.90
CA LEU A 70 21.15 -9.95 -3.04
C LEU A 70 22.19 -9.63 -1.95
N ALA A 71 22.01 -10.20 -0.75
CA ALA A 71 22.89 -9.94 0.39
C ALA A 71 24.14 -10.84 0.43
N LYS A 72 24.24 -11.83 -0.47
CA LYS A 72 25.45 -12.63 -0.71
C LYS A 72 26.40 -11.88 -1.62
#